data_AF-A0A4R4FBK3-F1
#
_entry.id   AF-A0A4R4FBK3-F1
#
_cell.length_a   1.000
_cell.length_b   1.000
_cell.length_c   1.000
_cell.angle_alpha   90.00
_cell.angle_beta   90.00
_cell.angle_gamma   90.00
#
_symmetry.space_group_name_H-M   'P 1'
#
loop_
_entity.id
_entity.type
_entity.pdbx_description
1 polymer ?
#
loop_
_entity_poly.entity_id
_entity_poly.type
_entity_poly.pdbx_seq_one_letter_code
_entity_poly.pdbx_strand_id
1 'polypeptide(L)'
;MYQYEEKKRTQVNRTGIPDRVKEKFEDHSGYSFDDVKVHYNSDRPAQFQALAYTQGQDVYIGPGQERHLGHELGHVVQQMEGRVVPTAKVNGQPVNDDTALEREADRM
;
A
#
# COMPACT_ATOMS: atom_id res chain seq x y z
N MET A 1 -30.21 11.99 -24.48
CA MET A 1 -29.34 11.10 -23.69
C MET A 1 -28.13 11.92 -23.27
N TYR A 2 -28.11 12.47 -22.07
CA TYR A 2 -26.93 13.20 -21.58
C TYR A 2 -25.98 12.18 -20.94
N GLN A 3 -24.84 11.94 -21.58
CA GLN A 3 -23.70 11.28 -20.93
C GLN A 3 -23.12 12.30 -19.95
N TYR A 4 -23.32 12.06 -18.66
CA TYR A 4 -22.52 12.70 -17.63
C TYR A 4 -21.16 11.99 -17.66
N GLU A 5 -20.18 12.63 -18.29
CA GLU A 5 -18.77 12.34 -17.98
C GLU A 5 -18.55 12.79 -16.54
N GLU A 6 -18.48 11.85 -15.60
CA GLU A 6 -17.96 12.13 -14.26
C GLU A 6 -16.51 12.56 -14.42
N LYS A 7 -16.28 13.88 -14.52
CA LYS A 7 -14.96 14.46 -14.26
C LYS A 7 -14.55 13.97 -12.88
N LYS A 8 -13.61 13.02 -12.80
CA LYS A 8 -12.88 12.68 -11.57
C LYS A 8 -12.48 14.03 -10.96
N ARG A 9 -13.17 14.45 -9.89
CA ARG A 9 -12.71 15.58 -9.10
C ARG A 9 -11.32 15.19 -8.65
N THR A 10 -10.31 15.94 -9.04
CA THR A 10 -8.95 15.77 -8.54
C THR A 10 -9.01 16.13 -7.05
N GLN A 11 -9.38 15.15 -6.24
CA GLN A 11 -9.39 15.27 -4.81
C GLN A 11 -7.95 15.52 -4.39
N VAL A 12 -7.72 16.54 -3.56
CA VAL A 12 -6.38 16.87 -3.08
C VAL A 12 -5.80 15.60 -2.44
N ASN A 13 -4.67 15.15 -2.97
CA ASN A 13 -4.01 13.96 -2.48
C ASN A 13 -3.46 14.22 -1.07
N ARG A 14 -4.00 13.48 -0.09
CA ARG A 14 -3.64 13.56 1.34
C ARG A 14 -3.12 12.23 1.88
N THR A 15 -2.84 11.29 0.99
CA THR A 15 -2.44 9.92 1.35
C THR A 15 -0.98 9.84 1.76
N GLY A 16 -0.16 10.82 1.35
CA GLY A 16 1.30 10.75 1.46
C GLY A 16 1.96 10.00 0.29
N ILE A 17 1.18 9.43 -0.63
CA ILE A 17 1.69 8.83 -1.86
C ILE A 17 1.94 9.95 -2.88
N PRO A 18 3.08 9.98 -3.60
CA PRO A 18 3.27 10.91 -4.72
C PRO A 18 2.19 10.73 -5.79
N ASP A 19 1.65 11.81 -6.35
CA ASP A 19 0.48 11.76 -7.26
C ASP A 19 0.67 10.77 -8.42
N ARG A 20 1.82 10.81 -9.09
CA ARG A 20 2.12 9.88 -10.20
C ARG A 20 2.18 8.42 -9.78
N VAL A 21 2.65 8.16 -8.56
CA VAL A 21 2.70 6.80 -8.01
C VAL A 21 1.28 6.34 -7.70
N LYS A 22 0.49 7.19 -7.06
CA LYS A 22 -0.92 6.90 -6.77
C LYS A 22 -1.70 6.60 -8.05
N GLU A 23 -1.62 7.47 -9.05
CA GLU A 23 -2.28 7.28 -10.36
C GLU A 23 -1.88 5.95 -11.00
N LYS A 24 -0.58 5.61 -11.03
CA LYS A 24 -0.10 4.34 -11.58
C LYS A 24 -0.72 3.13 -10.88
N PHE A 25 -0.78 3.14 -9.54
CA PHE A 25 -1.32 2.03 -8.77
C PHE A 25 -2.85 1.93 -8.92
N GLU A 26 -3.58 3.05 -8.94
CA GLU A 26 -5.01 3.07 -9.19
C GLU A 26 -5.35 2.56 -10.59
N ASP A 27 -4.60 2.99 -11.61
CA ASP A 27 -4.81 2.54 -13.00
C ASP A 27 -4.45 1.06 -13.20
N HIS A 28 -3.41 0.57 -12.52
CA HIS A 28 -2.99 -0.83 -12.62
C HIS A 28 -3.94 -1.78 -11.88
N SER A 29 -4.39 -1.39 -10.69
CA SER A 29 -5.15 -2.25 -9.79
C SER A 29 -6.67 -2.12 -9.92
N GLY A 30 -7.17 -0.98 -10.42
CA GLY A 30 -8.59 -0.66 -10.45
C GLY A 30 -9.18 -0.26 -9.09
N TYR A 31 -8.37 -0.21 -8.03
CA TYR A 31 -8.78 0.24 -6.70
C TYR A 31 -8.45 1.72 -6.47
N SER A 32 -9.27 2.42 -5.69
CA SER A 32 -8.92 3.77 -5.22
C SER A 32 -7.93 3.69 -4.06
N PHE A 33 -6.93 4.57 -4.09
CA PHE A 33 -5.94 4.73 -3.03
C PHE A 33 -6.24 5.96 -2.16
N ASP A 34 -7.42 6.59 -2.30
CA ASP A 34 -7.81 7.80 -1.55
C ASP A 34 -7.78 7.62 -0.03
N ASP A 35 -8.05 6.41 0.44
CA ASP A 35 -8.08 6.07 1.87
C ASP A 35 -6.74 5.55 2.40
N VAL A 36 -5.74 5.37 1.52
CA VAL A 36 -4.40 4.92 1.92
C VAL A 36 -3.66 6.04 2.65
N LYS A 37 -2.90 5.68 3.69
CA LYS A 37 -2.11 6.64 4.47
C LYS A 37 -0.68 6.14 4.64
N VAL A 38 0.27 6.94 4.19
CA VAL A 38 1.69 6.69 4.33
C VAL A 38 2.24 7.47 5.51
N HIS A 39 2.78 6.74 6.48
CA HIS A 39 3.43 7.24 7.67
C HIS A 39 4.96 7.15 7.47
N TYR A 40 5.56 8.20 6.91
CA TYR A 40 7.01 8.29 6.74
C TYR A 40 7.74 8.55 8.05
N ASN A 41 9.01 8.15 8.11
CA ASN A 41 9.86 8.28 9.30
C ASN A 41 9.22 7.65 10.55
N SER A 42 8.49 6.56 10.36
CA SER A 42 7.82 5.84 11.43
C SER A 42 8.80 4.94 12.18
N ASP A 43 8.72 4.94 13.51
CA ASP A 43 9.48 4.02 14.37
C ASP A 43 8.83 2.61 14.44
N ARG A 44 7.63 2.44 13.87
CA ARG A 44 6.87 1.18 13.97
C ARG A 44 7.53 0.00 13.26
N PRO A 45 8.09 0.11 12.03
CA PRO A 45 8.71 -1.03 11.37
C PRO A 45 9.81 -1.69 12.20
N ALA A 46 10.59 -0.90 12.95
CA ALA A 46 11.64 -1.40 13.83
C ALA A 46 11.11 -2.35 14.93
N GLN A 47 9.86 -2.20 15.36
CA GLN A 47 9.22 -3.09 16.33
C GLN A 47 9.04 -4.52 15.78
N PHE A 48 9.04 -4.68 14.46
CA PHE A 48 8.95 -5.96 13.76
C PHE A 48 10.27 -6.36 13.08
N GLN A 49 11.37 -5.66 13.39
CA GLN A 49 12.66 -5.82 12.70
C GLN A 49 12.55 -5.61 11.17
N ALA A 50 11.60 -4.78 10.74
CA ALA A 50 11.32 -4.45 9.35
C ALA A 50 11.76 -3.02 9.01
N LEU A 51 11.91 -2.74 7.71
CA LEU A 51 12.21 -1.40 7.19
C LEU A 51 10.94 -0.63 6.83
N ALA A 52 9.90 -1.35 6.43
CA ALA A 52 8.56 -0.87 6.12
C ALA A 52 7.56 -2.02 6.34
N TYR A 53 6.28 -1.71 6.46
CA TYR A 53 5.21 -2.70 6.37
C TYR A 53 3.85 -2.05 6.06
N THR A 54 2.92 -2.88 5.61
CA THR A 54 1.53 -2.50 5.31
C THR A 54 0.54 -3.22 6.22
N GLN A 55 -0.39 -2.46 6.80
CA GLN A 55 -1.49 -2.99 7.60
C GLN A 55 -2.81 -2.33 7.18
N GLY A 56 -3.62 -3.06 6.41
CA GLY A 56 -4.80 -2.52 5.79
C GLY A 56 -4.43 -1.43 4.78
N GLN A 57 -4.96 -0.23 4.99
CA GLN A 57 -4.68 0.95 4.18
C GLN A 57 -3.61 1.85 4.80
N ASP A 58 -2.98 1.44 5.91
CA ASP A 58 -1.88 2.17 6.52
C ASP A 58 -0.53 1.55 6.10
N VAL A 59 0.34 2.39 5.54
CA VAL A 59 1.71 2.05 5.12
C VAL A 59 2.69 2.75 6.05
N TYR A 60 3.58 2.01 6.69
CA TYR A 60 4.59 2.57 7.59
C TYR A 60 5.98 2.43 6.97
N ILE A 61 6.67 3.55 6.80
CA ILE A 61 8.01 3.59 6.22
C ILE A 61 9.00 4.08 7.28
N GLY A 62 10.05 3.30 7.53
CA GLY A 62 11.13 3.70 8.44
C GLY A 62 11.93 4.90 7.90
N PRO A 63 12.69 5.60 8.75
CA PRO A 63 13.51 6.73 8.32
C PRO A 63 14.48 6.36 7.18
N GLY A 64 14.42 7.08 6.07
CA GLY A 64 15.27 6.85 4.88
C GLY A 64 14.95 5.59 4.07
N GLN A 65 13.75 5.02 4.24
CA GLN A 65 13.31 3.78 3.57
C GLN A 65 12.23 4.02 2.51
N GLU A 66 12.10 5.23 1.97
CA GLU A 66 11.06 5.63 0.99
C GLU A 66 11.08 4.77 -0.28
N ARG A 67 12.23 4.16 -0.61
CA ARG A 67 12.37 3.19 -1.71
C ARG A 67 11.43 1.98 -1.59
N HIS A 68 10.97 1.65 -0.38
CA HIS A 68 10.06 0.54 -0.13
C HIS A 68 8.60 0.89 -0.43
N LEU A 69 8.27 2.17 -0.67
CA LEU A 69 6.88 2.61 -0.87
C LEU A 69 6.15 1.83 -1.96
N GLY A 70 6.77 1.61 -3.12
CA GLY A 70 6.12 0.88 -4.22
C GLY A 70 5.74 -0.55 -3.83
N HIS A 71 6.66 -1.26 -3.19
CA HIS A 71 6.43 -2.60 -2.66
C HIS A 71 5.27 -2.62 -1.65
N GLU A 72 5.26 -1.69 -0.69
CA GLU A 72 4.18 -1.60 0.30
C GLU A 72 2.81 -1.29 -0.33
N LEU A 73 2.76 -0.44 -1.35
CA LEU A 73 1.51 -0.18 -2.08
C LEU A 73 1.03 -1.43 -2.83
N GLY A 74 1.94 -2.30 -3.28
CA GLY A 74 1.59 -3.62 -3.80
C GLY A 74 0.86 -4.48 -2.77
N HIS A 75 1.31 -4.48 -1.51
CA HIS A 75 0.61 -5.16 -0.43
C HIS A 75 -0.78 -4.58 -0.15
N VAL A 76 -0.96 -3.26 -0.29
CA VAL A 76 -2.30 -2.65 -0.19
C VAL A 76 -3.25 -3.25 -1.23
N VAL A 77 -2.81 -3.37 -2.49
CA VAL A 77 -3.62 -3.99 -3.56
C VAL A 77 -4.01 -5.42 -3.18
N GLN A 78 -3.03 -6.24 -2.78
CA GLN A 78 -3.27 -7.65 -2.44
C GLN A 78 -4.26 -7.80 -1.27
N GLN A 79 -4.19 -6.91 -0.27
CA GLN A 79 -5.14 -6.90 0.85
C GLN A 79 -6.54 -6.47 0.39
N MET A 80 -6.65 -5.50 -0.51
CA MET A 80 -7.94 -5.08 -1.10
C MET A 80 -8.59 -6.17 -1.96
N GLU A 81 -7.80 -7.01 -2.63
CA GLU A 81 -8.29 -8.16 -3.39
C GLU A 81 -8.76 -9.32 -2.50
N GLY A 82 -8.47 -9.28 -1.19
CA GLY A 82 -8.85 -10.32 -0.25
C GLY A 82 -8.07 -11.63 -0.41
N ARG A 83 -6.94 -11.61 -1.12
CA ARG A 83 -6.08 -12.80 -1.32
C ARG A 83 -5.07 -13.01 -0.19
N VAL A 84 -4.83 -11.99 0.64
CA VAL A 84 -3.85 -12.05 1.74
C VAL A 84 -4.45 -12.77 2.94
N VAL A 85 -4.03 -14.02 3.15
CA VAL A 85 -4.38 -14.82 4.32
C VAL A 85 -3.16 -14.92 5.23
N PRO A 86 -3.26 -14.64 6.54
CA PRO A 86 -2.12 -14.80 7.44
C PRO A 86 -1.58 -16.22 7.44
N THR A 87 -0.27 -16.36 7.22
CA THR A 87 0.46 -17.63 7.21
C THR A 87 1.34 -17.79 8.45
N ALA A 88 1.72 -16.68 9.10
CA ALA A 88 2.56 -16.65 10.27
C ALA A 88 2.12 -15.60 11.30
N LYS A 89 2.84 -15.53 12.43
CA LYS A 89 2.67 -14.49 13.44
C LYS A 89 4.03 -13.91 13.84
N VAL A 90 4.14 -12.59 13.85
CA VAL A 90 5.30 -11.86 14.34
C VAL A 90 4.84 -10.93 15.46
N ASN A 91 5.42 -11.07 16.65
CA ASN A 91 5.04 -10.30 17.84
C ASN A 91 3.52 -10.31 18.13
N GLY A 92 2.87 -11.44 17.86
CA GLY A 92 1.43 -11.63 18.05
C GLY A 92 0.55 -11.06 16.94
N GLN A 93 1.11 -10.35 15.95
CA GLN A 93 0.40 -9.85 14.77
C GLN A 93 0.38 -10.91 13.66
N PRO A 94 -0.77 -11.13 13.00
CA PRO A 94 -0.85 -11.99 11.84
C PRO A 94 -0.08 -11.38 10.67
N VAL A 95 0.79 -12.16 10.04
CA VAL A 95 1.53 -11.76 8.84
C VAL A 95 1.34 -12.79 7.73
N ASN A 96 1.43 -12.34 6.49
CA ASN A 96 1.56 -13.22 5.33
C ASN A 96 3.02 -13.19 4.88
N ASP A 97 3.62 -14.37 4.66
CA ASP A 97 5.00 -14.56 4.19
C ASP A 97 5.06 -15.34 2.87
N ASP A 98 3.97 -15.31 2.08
CA ASP A 98 3.88 -15.97 0.80
C ASP A 98 4.85 -15.31 -0.21
N THR A 99 5.89 -16.05 -0.59
CA THR A 99 6.94 -15.57 -1.50
C THR A 99 6.40 -15.19 -2.89
N ALA A 100 5.27 -15.75 -3.34
CA ALA A 100 4.66 -15.35 -4.59
C ALA A 100 4.05 -13.95 -4.49
N LEU A 101 3.38 -13.64 -3.38
CA LEU A 101 2.80 -12.31 -3.12
C LEU A 101 3.91 -11.26 -2.94
N GLU A 102 5.00 -11.57 -2.25
CA GLU A 102 6.17 -10.69 -2.12
C GLU A 102 6.75 -10.29 -3.49
N ARG A 103 6.93 -11.27 -4.39
CA ARG A 103 7.45 -11.03 -5.74
C ARG A 103 6.48 -10.27 -6.64
N GLU A 104 5.18 -10.43 -6.39
CA GLU A 104 4.15 -9.69 -7.11
C GLU A 104 4.18 -8.21 -6.69
N ALA A 105 4.29 -7.94 -5.39
CA ALA A 105 4.41 -6.59 -4.84
C ALA A 105 5.65 -5.84 -5.35
N ASP A 106 6.80 -6.53 -5.49
CA ASP A 106 8.03 -5.96 -6.06
C ASP A 106 7.91 -5.50 -7.52
N ARG A 107 6.93 -6.00 -8.28
CA ARG A 107 6.80 -5.76 -9.73
C ARG A 107 5.78 -4.68 -10.10
N MET A 108 4.99 -4.20 -9.15
CA MET A 108 3.99 -3.16 -9.38
C MET A 108 4.63 -1.77 -9.53
#